data_AF-A0A1I4C8L6-F1
#
_entry.id   AF-A0A1I4C8L6-F1
#
_cell.length_a   1.000
_cell.length_b   1.000
_cell.length_c   1.000
_cell.angle_alpha   90.00
_cell.angle_beta   90.00
_cell.angle_gamma   90.00
#
_symmetry.space_group_name_H-M   'P 1'
#
loop_
_entity.id
_entity.type
_entity.pdbx_description
1 polymer ?
#
loop_
_entity_poly.entity_id
_entity_poly.type
_entity_poly.pdbx_seq_one_letter_code
_entity_poly.pdbx_strand_id
1 'polypeptide(L)'
;MAQGYKKLRRMAIGSAATMVLAAIIAVLTLAPMPSGGPAGSDKLYHVLAFACLAFPLPLVRPRWTVWVILGVIAYGGVIEVIQPFFGRQAEWVDLVADAIGAVVGAVTGTALSRYILTPPHYRGS
;
A
#
# COMPACT_ATOMS: atom_id res chain seq x y z
N MET A 1 -9.59 12.92 -27.14
CA MET A 1 -9.63 13.83 -25.96
C MET A 1 -10.26 13.19 -24.72
N ALA A 2 -11.52 12.74 -24.73
CA ALA A 2 -12.23 12.27 -23.52
C ALA A 2 -11.62 11.04 -22.80
N GLN A 3 -11.04 10.08 -23.54
CA GLN A 3 -10.40 8.89 -22.94
C GLN A 3 -9.11 9.23 -22.18
N GLY A 4 -8.32 10.16 -22.70
CA GLY A 4 -7.12 10.67 -22.01
C GLY A 4 -7.47 11.34 -20.68
N TYR A 5 -8.56 12.12 -20.67
CA TYR A 5 -9.05 12.80 -19.46
C TYR A 5 -9.50 11.81 -18.37
N LYS A 6 -10.26 10.77 -18.73
CA LYS A 6 -10.68 9.72 -17.76
C LYS A 6 -9.47 8.98 -17.17
N LYS A 7 -8.47 8.68 -18.00
CA LYS A 7 -7.23 8.02 -17.57
C LYS A 7 -6.43 8.89 -16.61
N LEU A 8 -6.26 10.17 -16.94
CA LEU A 8 -5.57 11.14 -16.09
C LEU A 8 -6.27 11.31 -14.74
N ARG A 9 -7.61 11.43 -14.75
CA ARG A 9 -8.42 11.57 -13.53
C ARG A 9 -8.28 10.35 -12.61
N ARG A 10 -8.32 9.13 -13.14
CA ARG A 10 -8.11 7.90 -12.35
C ARG A 10 -6.72 7.87 -11.71
N MET A 11 -5.70 8.31 -12.43
CA MET A 11 -4.33 8.38 -11.91
C MET A 11 -4.20 9.41 -10.79
N ALA A 12 -4.81 10.59 -10.96
CA ALA A 12 -4.83 11.61 -9.91
C ALA A 12 -5.52 11.10 -8.65
N ILE A 13 -6.68 10.45 -8.78
CA ILE A 13 -7.42 9.87 -7.64
C ILE A 13 -6.60 8.78 -6.95
N GLY A 14 -6.03 7.83 -7.70
CA GLY A 14 -5.21 6.76 -7.13
C GLY A 14 -3.99 7.31 -6.39
N SER A 15 -3.32 8.32 -6.96
CA SER A 15 -2.16 8.96 -6.33
C SER A 15 -2.55 9.72 -5.06
N ALA A 16 -3.64 10.49 -5.11
CA ALA A 16 -4.15 11.22 -3.96
C ALA A 16 -4.57 10.27 -2.83
N ALA A 17 -5.28 9.18 -3.15
CA ALA A 17 -5.66 8.17 -2.18
C ALA A 17 -4.42 7.53 -1.52
N THR A 18 -3.41 7.15 -2.31
CA THR A 18 -2.15 6.62 -1.77
C THR A 18 -1.43 7.64 -0.87
N MET A 19 -1.38 8.93 -1.25
CA MET A 19 -0.76 9.96 -0.41
C MET A 19 -1.50 10.16 0.92
N VAL A 20 -2.83 10.20 0.90
CA VAL A 20 -3.65 10.33 2.11
C VAL A 20 -3.45 9.12 3.02
N LEU A 21 -3.46 7.91 2.46
CA LEU A 21 -3.19 6.69 3.20
C LEU A 21 -1.78 6.69 3.80
N ALA A 22 -0.77 7.12 3.04
CA ALA A 22 0.60 7.21 3.54
C ALA A 22 0.67 8.13 4.77
N ALA A 23 0.10 9.33 4.68
CA ALA A 23 0.07 10.29 5.77
C ALA A 23 -0.63 9.72 7.01
N ILE A 24 -1.80 9.09 6.84
CA ILE A 24 -2.52 8.44 7.94
C ILE A 24 -1.66 7.36 8.58
N ILE A 25 -1.04 6.49 7.78
CA ILE A 25 -0.20 5.39 8.28
C ILE A 25 1.02 5.92 9.03
N ALA A 26 1.70 6.96 8.54
CA ALA A 26 2.81 7.58 9.27
C ALA A 26 2.35 8.11 10.63
N VAL A 27 1.23 8.83 10.68
CA VAL A 27 0.72 9.35 11.95
C VAL A 27 0.40 8.21 12.92
N LEU A 28 -0.29 7.16 12.46
CA LEU A 28 -0.70 6.04 13.30
C LEU A 28 0.47 5.17 13.78
N THR A 29 1.49 4.96 12.94
CA THR A 29 2.68 4.14 13.26
C THR A 29 3.68 4.87 14.15
N LEU A 30 3.75 6.19 14.06
CA LEU A 30 4.58 7.03 14.94
C LEU A 30 3.89 7.37 16.26
N ALA A 31 2.55 7.38 16.31
CA ALA A 31 1.81 7.62 17.55
C ALA A 31 2.10 6.52 18.59
N PRO A 32 2.13 6.87 19.90
CA PRO A 32 2.30 5.89 20.97
C PRO A 32 1.23 4.79 20.89
N MET A 33 1.61 3.52 21.04
CA MET A 33 0.62 2.43 21.01
C MET A 33 -0.07 2.37 22.37
N PRO A 34 -1.40 2.25 22.37
CA PRO A 34 -2.12 1.90 23.57
C PRO A 34 -1.57 0.58 24.14
N SER A 35 -1.20 0.56 25.41
CA SER A 35 -0.85 -0.66 26.12
C SER A 35 -2.11 -1.52 26.32
N GLY A 36 -2.19 -2.72 25.74
CA GLY A 36 -3.24 -3.70 26.08
C GLY A 36 -3.95 -4.45 24.94
N GLY A 37 -3.31 -4.70 23.80
CA GLY A 37 -3.86 -5.56 22.74
C GLY A 37 -3.48 -7.05 22.88
N PRO A 38 -4.22 -7.98 22.23
CA PRO A 38 -3.75 -9.35 22.05
C PRO A 38 -2.38 -9.39 21.37
N ALA A 39 -1.51 -10.30 21.78
CA ALA A 39 -0.19 -10.42 21.17
C ALA A 39 -0.28 -10.62 19.65
N GLY A 40 0.43 -9.80 18.88
CA GLY A 40 0.49 -9.88 17.41
C GLY A 40 -0.61 -9.13 16.65
N SER A 41 -1.56 -8.48 17.34
CA SER A 41 -2.59 -7.66 16.66
C SER A 41 -2.00 -6.46 15.92
N ASP A 42 -0.94 -5.87 16.48
CA ASP A 42 -0.08 -4.85 15.88
C ASP A 42 0.37 -5.24 14.47
N LYS A 43 0.92 -6.44 14.30
CA LYS A 43 1.43 -6.93 13.01
C LYS A 43 0.32 -7.09 11.98
N LEU A 44 -0.86 -7.52 12.41
CA LEU A 44 -2.01 -7.59 11.50
C LEU A 44 -2.43 -6.19 11.02
N TYR A 45 -2.38 -5.18 11.90
CA TYR A 45 -2.63 -3.80 11.49
C TYR A 45 -1.60 -3.30 10.49
N HIS A 46 -0.31 -3.63 10.66
CA HIS A 46 0.75 -3.34 9.69
C HIS A 46 0.45 -3.96 8.31
N VAL A 47 0.17 -5.26 8.26
CA VAL A 47 -0.20 -5.95 7.01
C VAL A 47 -1.39 -5.27 6.33
N LEU A 48 -2.47 -4.98 7.07
CA LEU A 48 -3.67 -4.38 6.51
C LEU A 48 -3.45 -2.94 6.04
N ALA A 49 -2.74 -2.14 6.83
CA ALA A 49 -2.41 -0.76 6.51
C ALA A 49 -1.58 -0.67 5.22
N PHE A 50 -0.51 -1.46 5.13
CA PHE A 50 0.39 -1.45 3.98
C PHE A 50 -0.23 -2.11 2.74
N ALA A 51 -1.13 -3.08 2.91
CA ALA A 51 -1.97 -3.58 1.82
C ALA A 51 -2.88 -2.48 1.25
N CYS A 52 -3.57 -1.74 2.12
CA CYS A 52 -4.38 -0.60 1.70
C CYS A 52 -3.55 0.47 0.99
N LEU A 53 -2.33 0.75 1.46
CA LEU A 53 -1.42 1.72 0.84
C LEU A 53 -0.97 1.29 -0.57
N ALA A 54 -0.62 0.02 -0.73
CA ALA A 54 -0.09 -0.53 -1.98
C ALA A 54 -1.15 -0.86 -3.03
N PHE A 55 -2.44 -0.79 -2.71
CA PHE A 55 -3.54 -1.19 -3.58
C PHE A 55 -3.94 -0.19 -4.70
N PRO A 56 -4.11 1.13 -4.45
CA PRO A 56 -4.77 2.03 -5.40
C PRO A 56 -3.98 2.27 -6.69
N LEU A 57 -2.66 2.40 -6.60
CA LEU A 57 -1.81 2.69 -7.76
C LEU A 57 -1.72 1.49 -8.74
N PRO A 58 -1.48 0.24 -8.29
CA PRO A 58 -1.52 -0.94 -9.17
C PRO A 58 -2.90 -1.19 -9.77
N LEU A 59 -3.99 -0.83 -9.07
CA LEU A 59 -5.35 -0.90 -9.61
C LEU A 59 -5.53 -0.03 -10.86
N VAL A 60 -4.96 1.17 -10.88
CA VAL A 60 -5.09 2.09 -12.02
C VAL A 60 -3.97 1.89 -13.04
N ARG A 61 -2.82 1.37 -12.62
CA ARG A 61 -1.59 1.28 -13.43
C ARG A 61 -0.78 0.01 -13.12
N PRO A 62 -1.26 -1.18 -13.51
CA PRO A 62 -0.70 -2.48 -13.11
C PRO A 62 0.73 -2.76 -13.60
N ARG A 63 1.31 -1.91 -14.47
CA ARG A 63 2.73 -1.99 -14.83
C ARG A 63 3.68 -1.41 -13.78
N TRP A 64 3.15 -0.67 -12.80
CA TRP A 64 3.95 -0.04 -11.72
C TRP A 64 4.01 -0.90 -10.46
N THR A 65 3.39 -2.07 -10.44
CA THR A 65 3.21 -2.90 -9.26
C THR A 65 4.51 -3.17 -8.51
N VAL A 66 5.58 -3.55 -9.23
CA VAL A 66 6.90 -3.78 -8.61
C VAL A 66 7.45 -2.51 -7.97
N TRP A 67 7.36 -1.37 -8.66
CA TRP A 67 7.81 -0.08 -8.13
C TRP A 67 7.00 0.38 -6.91
N VAL A 68 5.69 0.10 -6.89
CA VAL A 68 4.83 0.39 -5.73
C VAL A 68 5.24 -0.47 -4.54
N ILE A 69 5.46 -1.77 -4.74
CA ILE A 69 5.92 -2.67 -3.66
C ILE A 69 7.24 -2.15 -3.07
N LEU A 70 8.24 -1.88 -3.92
CA LEU A 70 9.54 -1.39 -3.46
C LEU A 70 9.42 -0.04 -2.73
N GLY A 71 8.61 0.88 -3.25
CA GLY A 71 8.40 2.19 -2.62
C GLY A 71 7.69 2.09 -1.27
N VAL A 72 6.69 1.21 -1.15
CA VAL A 72 5.94 1.00 0.09
C VAL A 72 6.81 0.28 1.15
N ILE A 73 7.64 -0.69 0.76
CA ILE A 73 8.60 -1.33 1.68
C ILE A 73 9.64 -0.30 2.16
N ALA A 74 10.21 0.50 1.25
CA ALA A 74 11.15 1.54 1.61
C ALA A 74 10.51 2.56 2.57
N TYR A 75 9.24 2.90 2.35
CA TYR A 75 8.47 3.76 3.24
C TYR A 75 8.30 3.16 4.65
N GLY A 76 7.97 1.88 4.77
CA GLY A 76 7.90 1.17 6.06
C GLY A 76 9.23 1.16 6.79
N GLY A 77 10.34 0.87 6.08
CA GLY A 77 11.68 0.91 6.66
C GLY A 77 12.09 2.31 7.14
N VAL A 78 11.68 3.37 6.42
CA VAL A 78 11.89 4.75 6.89
C VAL A 78 11.09 5.02 8.17
N ILE A 79 9.85 4.54 8.25
CA ILE A 79 9.04 4.66 9.47
C ILE A 79 9.70 3.95 10.66
N GLU A 80 10.17 2.71 10.49
CA GLU A 80 10.88 1.98 11.55
C GLU A 80 12.12 2.72 12.06
N VAL A 81 12.89 3.33 11.15
CA VAL A 81 14.07 4.13 11.54
C VAL A 81 13.67 5.39 12.31
N ILE A 82 12.52 5.98 11.99
CA ILE A 82 12.03 7.21 12.63
C ILE A 82 11.32 6.92 13.96
N GLN A 83 10.69 5.75 14.11
CA GLN A 83 9.91 5.34 15.28
C GLN A 83 10.61 5.56 16.64
N PRO A 84 11.90 5.22 16.83
CA PRO A 84 12.64 5.49 18.07
C PRO A 84 12.63 6.94 18.53
N PHE A 85 12.59 7.89 17.60
CA PHE A 85 12.56 9.33 17.91
C PHE A 85 11.19 9.78 18.46
N PHE A 86 10.16 8.94 18.34
CA PHE A 86 8.80 9.17 18.85
C PHE A 86 8.47 8.28 20.06
N GLY A 87 9.46 7.64 20.67
CA GLY A 87 9.27 6.76 21.83
C GLY A 87 8.69 5.39 21.49
N ARG A 88 8.83 4.95 20.24
CA ARG A 88 8.44 3.63 19.74
C ARG A 88 9.69 2.76 19.61
N GLN A 89 9.56 1.44 19.70
CA GLN A 89 10.68 0.54 19.40
C GLN A 89 10.66 0.22 17.91
N ALA A 90 11.84 0.20 17.28
CA ALA A 90 11.98 -0.33 15.93
C ALA A 90 11.97 -1.86 16.01
N GLU A 91 11.07 -2.51 15.28
CA GLU A 91 10.91 -3.96 15.29
C GLU A 91 10.94 -4.51 13.89
N TRP A 92 12.02 -5.16 13.46
CA TRP A 92 12.16 -5.76 12.12
C TRP A 92 10.99 -6.64 11.64
N VAL A 93 10.19 -7.16 12.58
CA VAL A 93 8.98 -7.95 12.29
C VAL A 93 7.88 -7.07 11.69
N ASP A 94 7.81 -5.79 12.05
CA ASP A 94 6.91 -4.81 11.47
C ASP A 94 7.26 -4.53 10.01
N LEU A 95 8.55 -4.40 9.65
CA LEU A 95 8.95 -4.31 8.24
C LEU A 95 8.57 -5.55 7.44
N VAL A 96 8.64 -6.74 8.03
CA VAL A 96 8.18 -7.98 7.38
C VAL A 96 6.66 -7.94 7.18
N ALA A 97 5.90 -7.49 8.18
CA ALA A 97 4.46 -7.31 8.08
C ALA A 97 4.08 -6.28 7.00
N ASP A 98 4.78 -5.15 6.94
CA ASP A 98 4.65 -4.11 5.93
C ASP A 98 4.92 -4.65 4.52
N ALA A 99 5.98 -5.46 4.35
CA ALA A 99 6.32 -6.08 3.09
C ALA A 99 5.27 -7.09 2.61
N ILE A 100 4.74 -7.92 3.52
CA ILE A 100 3.62 -8.82 3.22
C ILE A 100 2.41 -8.01 2.78
N GLY A 101 2.05 -6.97 3.53
CA GLY A 101 0.96 -6.05 3.18
C GLY A 101 1.16 -5.45 1.79
N ALA A 102 2.34 -4.91 1.51
CA ALA A 102 2.69 -4.29 0.23
C ALA A 102 2.48 -5.24 -0.95
N VAL A 103 2.96 -6.48 -0.84
CA VAL A 103 2.79 -7.51 -1.88
C VAL A 103 1.32 -7.85 -2.07
N VAL A 104 0.59 -8.13 -0.98
CA VAL A 104 -0.82 -8.50 -1.03
C VAL A 104 -1.66 -7.38 -1.67
N GLY A 105 -1.49 -6.14 -1.22
CA GLY A 105 -2.20 -4.98 -1.75
C GLY A 105 -1.91 -4.73 -3.23
N ALA A 106 -0.64 -4.80 -3.63
CA ALA A 106 -0.24 -4.53 -5.00
C ALA A 106 -0.69 -5.62 -5.98
N VAL A 107 -0.61 -6.90 -5.57
CA VAL A 107 -1.08 -8.04 -6.37
C VAL A 107 -2.59 -7.99 -6.53
N THR A 108 -3.34 -7.77 -5.45
CA THR A 108 -4.82 -7.67 -5.50
C THR A 108 -5.28 -6.50 -6.37
N GLY A 109 -4.66 -5.33 -6.23
CA GLY A 109 -4.92 -4.17 -7.10
C GLY A 109 -4.66 -4.48 -8.58
N THR A 110 -3.54 -5.14 -8.87
CA THR A 110 -3.16 -5.56 -10.23
C THR A 110 -4.14 -6.56 -10.83
N ALA A 111 -4.49 -7.60 -10.07
CA ALA A 111 -5.44 -8.62 -10.50
C ALA A 111 -6.79 -7.97 -10.83
N LEU A 112 -7.32 -7.14 -9.92
CA LEU A 112 -8.59 -6.45 -10.12
C LEU A 112 -8.56 -5.50 -11.33
N SER A 113 -7.44 -4.80 -11.54
CA SER A 113 -7.21 -3.98 -12.74
C SER A 113 -7.35 -4.79 -14.02
N ARG A 114 -6.74 -5.98 -14.06
CA ARG A 114 -6.82 -6.88 -15.21
C ARG A 114 -8.24 -7.39 -15.43
N TYR A 115 -8.98 -7.72 -14.37
CA TYR A 115 -10.37 -8.18 -14.50
C TYR A 115 -11.35 -7.08 -14.93
N ILE A 116 -11.23 -5.86 -14.40
CA ILE A 116 -12.23 -4.79 -14.61
C ILE A 116 -11.85 -3.86 -15.77
N LEU A 117 -10.56 -3.52 -15.92
CA LEU A 117 -10.11 -2.46 -16.82
C LEU A 117 -9.54 -2.97 -18.14
N THR A 118 -9.24 -4.26 -18.24
CA THR A 118 -8.73 -4.89 -19.47
C THR A 118 -9.59 -6.12 -19.79
N PRO A 119 -10.66 -6.01 -20.58
CA PRO A 119 -11.50 -7.17 -20.88
C PRO A 119 -10.63 -8.27 -21.52
N PRO A 120 -10.86 -9.56 -21.18
CA PRO A 120 -10.14 -10.65 -21.80
C PRO A 120 -10.37 -10.57 -23.32
N HIS A 121 -9.30 -10.37 -24.08
CA HIS A 121 -9.36 -10.64 -25.51
C HIS A 121 -9.68 -12.13 -25.66
N TYR A 122 -10.88 -12.43 -26.18
CA TYR A 122 -11.16 -13.73 -26.76
C TYR A 122 -10.06 -13.99 -27.80
N ARG A 123 -9.06 -14.81 -27.44
CA ARG A 123 -8.14 -15.41 -28.40
C ARG A 123 -8.92 -16.50 -29.13
N GLY A 124 -9.67 -16.07 -30.15
CA GLY A 124 -10.11 -16.95 -31.22
C GLY A 124 -9.10 -16.83 -32.36
N SER A 125 -8.33 -17.89 -32.57
CA SER A 125 -7.69 -18.25 -33.84
C SER A 125 -7.43 -19.74 -33.81
#